data_AF-A0A6G8B0C9-F1
#
_entry.id   AF-A0A6G8B0C9-F1
#
_cell.length_a   1.000
_cell.length_b   1.000
_cell.length_c   1.000
_cell.angle_alpha   90.00
_cell.angle_beta   90.00
_cell.angle_gamma   90.00
#
_symmetry.space_group_name_H-M   'P 1'
#
loop_
_entity.id
_entity.type
_entity.pdbx_description
1 polymer ?
#
loop_
_entity_poly.entity_id
_entity_poly.type
_entity_poly.pdbx_seq_one_letter_code
_entity_poly.pdbx_strand_id
1 'polypeptide(L)'
;MTMNGLDLSSYQEGLNAGAIEADFIIVKATEGTYFINPVGDQHYQQAKAEGKLLGVHHFMSNEDPRAQAKYFVNNIGGYIGEAILILDFEADGLGLGPNGAKVFLDRVYELTGVAPLIYMSKSVIHQMDWSAVSPQYGLWAAQYANYDRTGYLSDPWTDGTGWGVWGEPAIYQYSSTGLLAGYDGNLDLNIAYMDKDA
;
A
#
# COMPACT_ATOMS: atom_id res chain seq x y z
N MET A 1 -11.66 -6.07 -14.62
CA MET A 1 -11.89 -7.27 -13.77
C MET A 1 -11.20 -6.96 -12.46
N THR A 2 -11.83 -7.17 -11.31
CA THR A 2 -11.18 -6.91 -10.03
C THR A 2 -10.13 -7.97 -9.73
N MET A 3 -9.10 -7.60 -8.97
CA MET A 3 -8.01 -8.49 -8.55
C MET A 3 -7.94 -8.54 -7.03
N ASN A 4 -7.64 -9.69 -6.47
CA ASN A 4 -7.45 -9.87 -5.03
C ASN A 4 -5.96 -9.82 -4.68
N GLY A 5 -5.63 -9.21 -3.55
CA GLY A 5 -4.24 -9.16 -3.13
C GLY A 5 -4.05 -8.96 -1.64
N LEU A 6 -2.79 -8.99 -1.26
CA LEU A 6 -2.33 -8.85 0.12
C LEU A 6 -1.29 -7.74 0.20
N ASP A 7 -1.18 -7.13 1.36
CA ASP A 7 -0.01 -6.37 1.75
C ASP A 7 0.70 -7.04 2.92
N LEU A 8 2.03 -7.03 2.89
CA LEU A 8 2.88 -7.79 3.79
C LEU A 8 3.99 -6.91 4.37
N SER A 9 4.34 -7.19 5.63
CA SER A 9 5.48 -6.58 6.30
C SER A 9 6.29 -7.62 7.07
N SER A 10 7.20 -7.16 7.93
CA SER A 10 7.88 -8.04 8.89
C SER A 10 6.92 -8.70 9.90
N TYR A 11 5.69 -8.22 10.04
CA TYR A 11 4.68 -8.89 10.88
C TYR A 11 4.28 -10.28 10.32
N GLN A 12 4.47 -10.51 9.03
CA GLN A 12 4.25 -11.80 8.37
C GLN A 12 5.55 -12.58 8.15
N GLU A 13 6.59 -12.33 8.95
CA GLU A 13 7.82 -13.13 8.90
C GLU A 13 7.52 -14.64 9.01
N GLY A 14 8.18 -15.44 8.16
CA GLY A 14 7.95 -16.88 8.05
C GLY A 14 6.87 -17.30 7.06
N LEU A 15 6.07 -16.35 6.55
CA LEU A 15 5.15 -16.57 5.43
C LEU A 15 5.93 -16.86 4.14
N ASN A 16 5.42 -17.77 3.30
CA ASN A 16 5.83 -17.85 1.90
C ASN A 16 4.85 -17.05 1.04
N ALA A 17 5.24 -15.84 0.65
CA ALA A 17 4.39 -14.92 -0.10
C ALA A 17 3.98 -15.46 -1.48
N GLY A 18 4.76 -16.36 -2.08
CA GLY A 18 4.42 -17.01 -3.35
C GLY A 18 3.30 -18.04 -3.20
N ALA A 19 3.28 -18.76 -2.08
CA ALA A 19 2.35 -19.87 -1.85
C ALA A 19 0.91 -19.45 -1.49
N ILE A 20 0.68 -18.20 -1.09
CA ILE A 20 -0.66 -17.72 -0.76
C ILE A 20 -1.42 -17.35 -2.03
N GLU A 21 -2.67 -17.76 -2.17
CA GLU A 21 -3.51 -17.38 -3.32
C GLU A 21 -3.71 -15.86 -3.35
N ALA A 22 -3.22 -15.19 -4.38
CA ALA A 22 -3.35 -13.74 -4.60
C ALA A 22 -2.95 -13.39 -6.05
N ASP A 23 -3.62 -12.39 -6.64
CA ASP A 23 -3.25 -11.83 -7.95
C ASP A 23 -2.08 -10.83 -7.82
N PHE A 24 -2.03 -10.10 -6.70
CA PHE A 24 -0.97 -9.13 -6.41
C PHE A 24 -0.51 -9.18 -4.94
N ILE A 25 0.74 -8.77 -4.69
CA ILE A 25 1.32 -8.62 -3.35
C ILE A 25 2.01 -7.26 -3.26
N ILE A 26 1.67 -6.49 -2.22
CA ILE A 26 2.34 -5.25 -1.85
C ILE A 26 3.25 -5.53 -0.65
N VAL A 27 4.50 -5.06 -0.65
CA VAL A 27 5.46 -5.36 0.43
C VAL A 27 5.99 -4.07 1.05
N LYS A 28 5.98 -3.98 2.40
CA LYS A 28 6.68 -2.90 3.12
C LYS A 28 8.15 -2.94 2.77
N ALA A 29 8.68 -1.87 2.19
CA ALA A 29 10.10 -1.78 1.88
C ALA A 29 10.86 -1.03 2.97
N THR A 30 10.35 0.13 3.37
CA THR A 30 11.05 1.06 4.26
C THR A 30 10.09 1.84 5.15
N GLU A 31 10.65 2.45 6.20
CA GLU A 31 9.95 3.36 7.08
C GLU A 31 10.89 4.48 7.53
N GLY A 32 10.38 5.72 7.50
CA GLY A 32 11.14 6.90 7.85
C GLY A 32 12.46 7.02 7.09
N THR A 33 13.53 7.43 7.78
CA THR A 33 14.88 7.45 7.18
C THR A 33 15.82 6.38 7.75
N TYR A 34 15.27 5.37 8.42
CA TYR A 34 16.05 4.49 9.30
C TYR A 34 15.75 3.00 9.15
N PHE A 35 14.54 2.61 8.75
CA PHE A 35 14.14 1.20 8.74
C PHE A 35 14.03 0.65 7.32
N ILE A 36 14.61 -0.54 7.13
CA ILE A 36 14.42 -1.41 5.96
C ILE A 36 13.74 -2.68 6.47
N ASN A 37 12.70 -3.13 5.79
CA ASN A 37 12.02 -4.37 6.15
C ASN A 37 12.98 -5.57 5.97
N PRO A 38 13.35 -6.30 7.05
CA PRO A 38 14.35 -7.37 6.99
C PRO A 38 13.93 -8.57 6.11
N VAL A 39 12.63 -8.74 5.87
CA VAL A 39 12.08 -9.82 5.04
C VAL A 39 11.41 -9.30 3.76
N GLY A 40 11.54 -7.99 3.47
CA GLY A 40 10.90 -7.35 2.33
C GLY A 40 11.32 -7.95 0.99
N ASP A 41 12.63 -8.09 0.75
CA ASP A 41 13.14 -8.69 -0.48
C ASP A 41 12.73 -10.16 -0.62
N GLN A 42 12.74 -10.92 0.48
CA GLN A 42 12.29 -12.31 0.46
C GLN A 42 10.83 -12.43 0.00
N HIS A 43 9.90 -11.66 0.60
CA HIS A 43 8.50 -11.68 0.20
C HIS A 43 8.31 -11.22 -1.26
N TYR A 44 9.05 -10.18 -1.66
CA TYR A 44 9.01 -9.67 -3.03
C TYR A 44 9.45 -10.73 -4.05
N GLN A 45 10.61 -11.37 -3.85
CA GLN A 45 11.11 -12.39 -4.77
C GLN A 45 10.22 -13.63 -4.81
N GLN A 46 9.65 -14.04 -3.69
CA GLN A 46 8.69 -15.16 -3.64
C GLN A 46 7.42 -14.86 -4.45
N ALA A 47 6.85 -13.66 -4.31
CA ALA A 47 5.69 -13.25 -5.09
C ALA A 47 6.02 -13.15 -6.59
N LYS A 48 7.18 -12.56 -6.92
CA LYS A 48 7.67 -12.43 -8.30
C LYS A 48 7.88 -13.77 -8.98
N ALA A 49 8.45 -14.75 -8.28
CA ALA A 49 8.71 -16.09 -8.82
C ALA A 49 7.43 -16.82 -9.25
N GLU A 50 6.31 -16.54 -8.59
CA GLU A 50 4.99 -17.09 -8.91
C GLU A 50 4.18 -16.23 -9.90
N GLY A 51 4.80 -15.18 -10.48
CA GLY A 51 4.19 -14.35 -11.51
C GLY A 51 3.10 -13.39 -11.01
N LYS A 52 3.10 -13.07 -9.71
CA LYS A 52 2.16 -12.11 -9.13
C LYS A 52 2.52 -10.68 -9.54
N LEU A 53 1.51 -9.81 -9.58
CA LEU A 53 1.74 -8.37 -9.67
C LEU A 53 2.31 -7.84 -8.36
N LEU A 54 3.16 -6.82 -8.44
CA LEU A 54 4.02 -6.40 -7.33
C LEU A 54 3.77 -4.95 -6.95
N GLY A 55 3.81 -4.67 -5.66
CA GLY A 55 3.85 -3.32 -5.11
C GLY A 55 4.84 -3.22 -3.96
N VAL A 56 5.36 -2.02 -3.72
CA VAL A 56 6.17 -1.72 -2.53
C VAL A 56 5.74 -0.42 -1.89
N HIS A 57 5.65 -0.40 -0.56
CA HIS A 57 5.25 0.79 0.19
C HIS A 57 6.31 1.30 1.16
N HIS A 58 6.24 2.59 1.42
CA HIS A 58 7.02 3.31 2.42
C HIS A 58 6.09 3.80 3.54
N PHE A 59 6.31 3.37 4.78
CA PHE A 59 5.55 3.85 5.93
C PHE A 59 6.09 5.21 6.39
N MET A 60 5.25 6.24 6.33
CA MET A 60 5.64 7.62 6.64
C MET A 60 5.86 7.81 8.14
N SER A 61 7.01 8.36 8.50
CA SER A 61 7.26 8.94 9.83
C SER A 61 7.07 10.46 9.82
N ASN A 62 7.14 11.11 10.98
CA ASN A 62 7.09 12.57 11.10
C ASN A 62 8.44 13.27 10.80
N GLU A 63 9.28 12.67 9.94
CA GLU A 63 10.57 13.21 9.47
C GLU A 63 10.43 14.01 8.16
N ASP A 64 11.53 14.57 7.64
CA ASP A 64 11.53 15.32 6.38
C ASP A 64 11.01 14.46 5.19
N PRO A 65 9.92 14.85 4.52
CA PRO A 65 9.33 14.06 3.44
C PRO A 65 10.26 13.82 2.25
N ARG A 66 11.15 14.78 1.92
CA ARG A 66 12.09 14.63 0.79
C ARG A 66 13.18 13.61 1.12
N ALA A 67 13.67 13.59 2.36
CA ALA A 67 14.62 12.63 2.85
C ALA A 67 14.02 11.22 2.86
N GLN A 68 12.78 11.07 3.35
CA GLN A 68 12.03 9.80 3.32
C GLN A 68 11.85 9.29 1.88
N ALA A 69 11.44 10.15 0.93
CA ALA A 69 11.30 9.77 -0.47
C ALA A 69 12.63 9.29 -1.09
N LYS A 70 13.74 9.99 -0.80
CA LYS A 70 15.06 9.58 -1.25
C LYS A 70 15.49 8.25 -0.61
N TYR A 71 15.20 8.07 0.67
CA TYR A 71 15.48 6.84 1.40
C TYR A 71 14.72 5.66 0.79
N PHE A 72 13.42 5.81 0.55
CA PHE A 72 12.61 4.81 -0.13
C PHE A 72 13.21 4.42 -1.48
N VAL A 73 13.37 5.40 -2.39
CA VAL A 73 13.87 5.15 -3.76
C VAL A 73 15.24 4.48 -3.78
N ASN A 74 16.17 4.88 -2.89
CA ASN A 74 17.49 4.29 -2.80
C ASN A 74 17.47 2.80 -2.41
N ASN A 75 16.43 2.35 -1.69
CA ASN A 75 16.31 0.98 -1.19
C ASN A 75 15.43 0.08 -2.08
N ILE A 76 14.72 0.64 -3.06
CA ILE A 76 13.84 -0.12 -3.97
C ILE A 76 14.33 -0.15 -5.42
N GLY A 77 15.59 0.22 -5.67
CA GLY A 77 16.13 0.37 -7.04
C GLY A 77 15.89 -0.83 -7.95
N GLY A 78 15.91 -2.06 -7.40
CA GLY A 78 15.65 -3.29 -8.15
C GLY A 78 14.17 -3.58 -8.44
N TYR A 79 13.24 -2.81 -7.85
CA TYR A 79 11.79 -3.01 -7.98
C TYR A 79 11.12 -1.95 -8.88
N ILE A 80 11.82 -0.85 -9.15
CA ILE A 80 11.31 0.24 -9.98
C ILE A 80 11.10 -0.26 -11.42
N GLY A 81 9.88 -0.05 -11.93
CA GLY A 81 9.46 -0.54 -13.25
C GLY A 81 8.92 -1.97 -13.24
N GLU A 82 9.04 -2.68 -12.12
CA GLU A 82 8.42 -4.00 -11.90
C GLU A 82 7.24 -3.95 -10.92
N ALA A 83 7.25 -2.97 -10.01
CA ALA A 83 6.24 -2.81 -8.98
C ALA A 83 5.64 -1.40 -8.94
N ILE A 84 4.37 -1.31 -8.53
CA ILE A 84 3.77 -0.03 -8.15
C ILE A 84 4.43 0.50 -6.88
N LEU A 85 4.51 1.82 -6.76
CA LEU A 85 5.11 2.51 -5.62
C LEU A 85 4.00 3.13 -4.77
N ILE A 86 4.08 2.99 -3.45
CA ILE A 86 3.05 3.53 -2.55
C ILE A 86 3.69 4.31 -1.41
N LEU A 87 3.12 5.48 -1.10
CA LEU A 87 3.28 6.12 0.21
C LEU A 87 2.20 5.60 1.17
N ASP A 88 2.58 5.03 2.29
CA ASP A 88 1.70 4.64 3.38
C ASP A 88 1.64 5.77 4.42
N PHE A 89 0.51 6.49 4.44
CA PHE A 89 0.29 7.71 5.24
C PHE A 89 -0.70 7.46 6.38
N GLU A 90 -0.13 7.12 7.54
CA GLU A 90 -0.86 6.75 8.75
C GLU A 90 -0.49 7.63 9.96
N ALA A 91 -0.89 7.20 11.16
CA ALA A 91 -0.76 7.91 12.44
C ALA A 91 0.60 8.62 12.63
N ASP A 92 1.69 7.96 12.28
CA ASP A 92 3.05 8.44 12.49
C ASP A 92 3.46 9.55 11.51
N GLY A 93 2.80 9.65 10.36
CA GLY A 93 3.00 10.68 9.34
C GLY A 93 2.00 11.83 9.42
N LEU A 94 0.90 11.71 10.18
CA LEU A 94 -0.21 12.68 10.16
C LEU A 94 0.22 14.12 10.49
N GLY A 95 1.27 14.30 11.29
CA GLY A 95 1.83 15.61 11.65
C GLY A 95 2.32 16.43 10.45
N LEU A 96 2.64 15.76 9.33
CA LEU A 96 3.11 16.38 8.09
C LEU A 96 1.95 16.83 7.18
N GLY A 97 0.76 16.26 7.37
CA GLY A 97 -0.45 16.54 6.61
C GLY A 97 -0.34 16.29 5.10
N PRO A 98 -1.36 16.71 4.33
CA PRO A 98 -1.39 16.49 2.88
C PRO A 98 -0.23 17.16 2.12
N ASN A 99 0.29 18.28 2.62
CA ASN A 99 1.44 18.94 2.03
C ASN A 99 2.72 18.11 2.15
N GLY A 100 2.97 17.51 3.32
CA GLY A 100 4.13 16.63 3.49
C GLY A 100 4.02 15.36 2.65
N ALA A 101 2.83 14.74 2.62
CA ALA A 101 2.56 13.60 1.74
C ALA A 101 2.81 13.96 0.27
N LYS A 102 2.33 15.12 -0.19
CA LYS A 102 2.57 15.61 -1.55
C LYS A 102 4.06 15.77 -1.86
N VAL A 103 4.83 16.34 -0.94
CA VAL A 103 6.28 16.51 -1.12
C VAL A 103 6.98 15.16 -1.27
N PHE A 104 6.58 14.14 -0.51
CA PHE A 104 7.10 12.79 -0.67
C PHE A 104 6.74 12.23 -2.06
N LEU A 105 5.45 12.25 -2.42
CA LEU A 105 4.93 11.69 -3.68
C LEU A 105 5.59 12.33 -4.91
N ASP A 106 5.65 13.67 -4.93
CA ASP A 106 6.31 14.44 -5.98
C ASP A 106 7.79 14.05 -6.08
N ARG A 107 8.46 13.87 -4.95
CA ARG A 107 9.89 13.54 -4.94
C ARG A 107 10.15 12.11 -5.43
N VAL A 108 9.28 11.14 -5.11
CA VAL A 108 9.39 9.78 -5.66
C VAL A 108 9.16 9.82 -7.18
N TYR A 109 8.14 10.56 -7.64
CA TYR A 109 7.89 10.72 -9.08
C TYR A 109 9.07 11.37 -9.81
N GLU A 110 9.65 12.45 -9.28
CA GLU A 110 10.84 13.11 -9.83
C GLU A 110 12.04 12.15 -9.98
N LEU A 111 12.20 11.21 -9.05
CA LEU A 111 13.35 10.30 -9.00
C LEU A 111 13.18 9.03 -9.85
N THR A 112 11.93 8.62 -10.09
CA THR A 112 11.63 7.30 -10.67
C THR A 112 10.88 7.38 -11.99
N GLY A 113 10.18 8.49 -12.26
CA GLY A 113 9.23 8.60 -13.36
C GLY A 113 7.92 7.82 -13.15
N VAL A 114 7.74 7.16 -12.01
CA VAL A 114 6.55 6.36 -11.66
C VAL A 114 5.71 7.14 -10.66
N ALA A 115 4.45 7.43 -10.99
CA ALA A 115 3.54 8.14 -10.10
C ALA A 115 3.09 7.20 -8.97
N PRO A 116 3.40 7.47 -7.69
CA PRO A 116 3.02 6.57 -6.62
C PRO A 116 1.52 6.65 -6.30
N LEU A 117 0.98 5.59 -5.71
CA LEU A 117 -0.27 5.66 -4.96
C LEU A 117 -0.02 6.23 -3.56
N ILE A 118 -1.08 6.72 -2.92
CA ILE A 118 -1.11 7.00 -1.49
C ILE A 118 -2.08 6.06 -0.79
N TYR A 119 -1.61 5.42 0.27
CA TYR A 119 -2.42 4.64 1.19
C TYR A 119 -2.83 5.47 2.40
N MET A 120 -4.10 5.36 2.81
CA MET A 120 -4.61 5.91 4.05
C MET A 120 -5.96 5.29 4.46
N SER A 121 -6.29 5.35 5.75
CA SER A 121 -7.62 4.98 6.23
C SER A 121 -8.70 5.96 5.77
N LYS A 122 -9.93 5.48 5.63
CA LYS A 122 -11.09 6.31 5.27
C LYS A 122 -11.34 7.46 6.24
N SER A 123 -10.98 7.28 7.52
CA SER A 123 -11.01 8.38 8.48
C SER A 123 -10.06 9.51 8.08
N VAL A 124 -8.83 9.19 7.66
CA VAL A 124 -7.83 10.19 7.25
C VAL A 124 -8.22 10.87 5.93
N ILE A 125 -8.85 10.13 5.00
CA ILE A 125 -9.43 10.70 3.77
C ILE A 125 -10.37 11.87 4.08
N HIS A 126 -11.26 11.70 5.07
CA HIS A 126 -12.26 12.72 5.42
C HIS A 126 -11.79 13.73 6.46
N GLN A 127 -10.63 13.53 7.09
CA GLN A 127 -10.09 14.43 8.11
C GLN A 127 -9.31 15.61 7.52
N MET A 128 -8.79 15.49 6.30
CA MET A 128 -7.86 16.45 5.69
C MET A 128 -8.26 16.82 4.26
N ASP A 129 -7.71 17.93 3.75
CA ASP A 129 -7.92 18.36 2.36
C ASP A 129 -6.86 17.76 1.43
N TRP A 130 -7.29 16.84 0.59
CA TRP A 130 -6.44 16.10 -0.35
C TRP A 130 -6.52 16.62 -1.79
N SER A 131 -7.17 17.77 -2.03
CA SER A 131 -7.39 18.34 -3.36
C SER A 131 -6.11 18.66 -4.14
N ALA A 132 -4.99 18.87 -3.45
CA ALA A 132 -3.68 19.07 -4.07
C ALA A 132 -2.96 17.76 -4.45
N VAL A 133 -3.39 16.63 -3.90
CA VAL A 133 -2.76 15.30 -4.07
C VAL A 133 -3.51 14.47 -5.12
N SER A 134 -4.84 14.40 -5.02
CA SER A 134 -5.67 13.52 -5.85
C SER A 134 -5.63 13.76 -7.36
N PRO A 135 -5.28 14.94 -7.91
CA PRO A 135 -5.20 15.11 -9.36
C PRO A 135 -4.09 14.32 -10.03
N GLN A 136 -3.05 13.92 -9.28
CA GLN A 136 -1.89 13.21 -9.82
C GLN A 136 -1.69 11.81 -9.22
N TYR A 137 -2.12 11.59 -7.98
CA TYR A 137 -1.84 10.36 -7.25
C TYR A 137 -3.11 9.59 -6.92
N GLY A 138 -3.12 8.30 -7.29
CA GLY A 138 -4.21 7.38 -7.01
C GLY A 138 -4.26 6.96 -5.54
N LEU A 139 -5.39 6.41 -5.12
CA LEU A 139 -5.67 6.06 -3.73
C LEU A 139 -5.68 4.55 -3.50
N TRP A 140 -5.00 4.09 -2.47
CA TRP A 140 -5.22 2.82 -1.80
C TRP A 140 -5.92 3.10 -0.46
N ALA A 141 -7.20 2.75 -0.32
CA ALA A 141 -7.99 3.12 0.86
C ALA A 141 -8.13 1.94 1.83
N ALA A 142 -8.15 2.22 3.14
CA ALA A 142 -8.54 1.24 4.16
C ALA A 142 -9.87 1.58 4.84
N GLN A 143 -10.75 0.58 4.95
CA GLN A 143 -11.97 0.61 5.77
C GLN A 143 -12.39 -0.82 6.09
N TYR A 144 -12.63 -1.12 7.37
CA TYR A 144 -13.04 -2.46 7.80
C TYR A 144 -14.47 -2.43 8.33
N ALA A 145 -15.29 -3.41 7.95
CA ALA A 145 -16.64 -3.55 8.49
C ALA A 145 -16.62 -3.92 9.97
N ASN A 146 -15.69 -4.79 10.35
CA ASN A 146 -15.42 -5.30 11.69
C ASN A 146 -14.01 -5.95 11.70
N TYR A 147 -13.69 -6.67 12.78
CA TYR A 147 -12.43 -7.41 12.94
C TYR A 147 -12.66 -8.93 13.03
N ASP A 148 -13.77 -9.42 12.49
CA ASP A 148 -14.02 -10.85 12.38
C ASP A 148 -13.13 -11.46 11.29
N ARG A 149 -12.86 -12.77 11.40
CA ARG A 149 -12.07 -13.47 10.38
C ARG A 149 -12.84 -13.54 9.07
N THR A 150 -12.16 -13.25 7.96
CA THR A 150 -12.74 -13.33 6.60
C THR A 150 -11.70 -13.83 5.58
N GLY A 151 -12.18 -14.28 4.42
CA GLY A 151 -11.38 -14.49 3.21
C GLY A 151 -11.66 -13.42 2.16
N TYR A 152 -11.34 -13.70 0.90
CA TYR A 152 -11.58 -12.76 -0.19
C TYR A 152 -13.07 -12.46 -0.41
N LEU A 153 -13.39 -11.20 -0.65
CA LEU A 153 -14.74 -10.70 -0.93
C LEU A 153 -14.78 -10.01 -2.29
N SER A 154 -15.74 -10.39 -3.14
CA SER A 154 -15.94 -9.73 -4.45
C SER A 154 -16.63 -8.37 -4.35
N ASP A 155 -17.34 -8.12 -3.24
CA ASP A 155 -18.02 -6.87 -2.94
C ASP A 155 -17.87 -6.55 -1.44
N PRO A 156 -16.72 -6.03 -1.00
CA PRO A 156 -16.49 -5.73 0.40
C PRO A 156 -17.36 -4.55 0.86
N TRP A 157 -17.84 -4.62 2.09
CA TRP A 157 -18.71 -3.59 2.67
C TRP A 157 -18.06 -2.21 2.69
N THR A 158 -18.87 -1.15 2.60
CA THR A 158 -18.46 0.25 2.77
C THR A 158 -19.55 1.01 3.53
N ASP A 159 -19.18 2.03 4.31
CA ASP A 159 -20.16 2.86 5.06
C ASP A 159 -21.00 3.80 4.18
N GLY A 160 -20.76 3.82 2.86
CA GLY A 160 -21.48 4.65 1.90
C GLY A 160 -21.07 6.13 1.88
N THR A 161 -20.06 6.56 2.63
CA THR A 161 -19.61 7.96 2.71
C THR A 161 -18.70 8.39 1.54
N GLY A 162 -18.43 7.49 0.60
CA GLY A 162 -17.51 7.73 -0.52
C GLY A 162 -16.04 7.87 -0.09
N TRP A 163 -15.17 8.16 -1.05
CA TRP A 163 -13.70 8.16 -0.87
C TRP A 163 -13.09 9.56 -0.93
N GLY A 164 -13.86 10.56 -0.49
CA GLY A 164 -13.44 11.96 -0.43
C GLY A 164 -13.30 12.59 -1.82
N VAL A 165 -12.17 13.25 -2.05
CA VAL A 165 -11.84 13.84 -3.36
C VAL A 165 -11.50 12.80 -4.43
N TRP A 166 -11.23 11.56 -4.02
CA TRP A 166 -11.18 10.42 -4.92
C TRP A 166 -12.60 9.87 -5.07
N GLY A 167 -13.08 9.73 -6.31
CA GLY A 167 -14.40 9.14 -6.56
C GLY A 167 -14.45 7.66 -6.19
N GLU A 168 -13.39 6.93 -6.53
CA GLU A 168 -13.17 5.50 -6.24
C GLU A 168 -11.67 5.26 -5.98
N PRO A 169 -11.30 4.35 -5.07
CA PRO A 169 -9.89 3.99 -4.87
C PRO A 169 -9.40 3.08 -6.00
N ALA A 170 -8.10 3.11 -6.27
CA ALA A 170 -7.46 2.11 -7.13
C ALA A 170 -7.40 0.74 -6.44
N ILE A 171 -7.19 0.75 -5.12
CA ILE A 171 -7.11 -0.45 -4.26
C ILE A 171 -7.89 -0.20 -2.96
N TYR A 172 -8.65 -1.18 -2.50
CA TYR A 172 -9.39 -1.13 -1.24
C TYR A 172 -8.94 -2.27 -0.31
N GLN A 173 -8.30 -1.91 0.80
CA GLN A 173 -8.02 -2.80 1.93
C GLN A 173 -9.25 -2.89 2.84
N TYR A 174 -9.88 -4.06 2.91
CA TYR A 174 -11.18 -4.23 3.59
C TYR A 174 -11.14 -5.10 4.83
N SER A 175 -9.98 -5.66 5.17
CA SER A 175 -9.80 -6.47 6.38
C SER A 175 -8.34 -6.50 6.79
N SER A 176 -8.08 -6.41 8.10
CA SER A 176 -6.78 -6.75 8.70
C SER A 176 -6.76 -8.07 9.46
N THR A 177 -7.84 -8.83 9.37
CA THR A 177 -8.05 -10.12 10.05
C THR A 177 -8.31 -11.23 9.03
N GLY A 178 -7.74 -11.09 7.83
CA GLY A 178 -7.82 -12.08 6.77
C GLY A 178 -7.25 -13.43 7.20
N LEU A 179 -7.84 -14.51 6.69
CA LEU A 179 -7.35 -15.87 6.87
C LEU A 179 -7.44 -16.61 5.53
N LEU A 180 -6.28 -17.00 5.01
CA LEU A 180 -6.15 -17.75 3.76
C LEU A 180 -5.34 -19.02 4.00
N ALA A 181 -5.55 -20.02 3.15
CA ALA A 181 -4.77 -21.25 3.23
C ALA A 181 -3.26 -20.95 3.07
N GLY A 182 -2.44 -21.58 3.92
CA GLY A 182 -0.98 -21.40 3.91
C GLY A 182 -0.43 -20.45 4.98
N TYR A 183 -1.29 -19.80 5.77
CA TYR A 183 -0.86 -18.97 6.90
C TYR A 183 -1.94 -18.86 7.99
N ASP A 184 -1.55 -19.12 9.24
CA ASP A 184 -2.48 -19.10 10.39
C ASP A 184 -2.61 -17.71 11.06
N GLY A 185 -1.78 -16.75 10.64
CA GLY A 185 -1.79 -15.38 11.16
C GLY A 185 -2.88 -14.49 10.54
N ASN A 186 -2.82 -13.20 10.83
CA ASN A 186 -3.68 -12.20 10.22
C ASN A 186 -3.07 -11.72 8.89
N LEU A 187 -3.91 -11.61 7.87
CA LEU A 187 -3.56 -11.02 6.58
C LEU A 187 -4.40 -9.79 6.30
N ASP A 188 -3.76 -8.75 5.77
CA ASP A 188 -4.44 -7.60 5.21
C ASP A 188 -4.95 -7.96 3.81
N LEU A 189 -6.27 -7.90 3.60
CA LEU A 189 -6.93 -8.32 2.36
C LEU A 189 -7.36 -7.09 1.55
N ASN A 190 -7.02 -7.14 0.27
CA ASN A 190 -7.23 -6.05 -0.67
C ASN A 190 -8.02 -6.52 -1.91
N ILE A 191 -8.78 -5.59 -2.48
CA ILE A 191 -9.34 -5.70 -3.83
C ILE A 191 -8.86 -4.51 -4.66
N ALA A 192 -8.32 -4.77 -5.85
CA ALA A 192 -7.91 -3.74 -6.80
C ALA A 192 -8.99 -3.56 -7.88
N TYR A 193 -9.31 -2.29 -8.18
CA TYR A 193 -10.22 -1.86 -9.24
C TYR A 193 -9.49 -1.38 -10.49
N MET A 194 -8.17 -1.16 -10.38
CA MET A 194 -7.30 -0.88 -11.52
C MET A 194 -7.02 -2.13 -12.36
N ASP A 195 -6.62 -1.93 -13.62
CA ASP A 195 -6.16 -3.02 -14.48
C ASP A 195 -4.68 -3.34 -14.22
N LYS A 196 -4.23 -4.48 -14.77
CA LYS A 196 -2.85 -4.97 -14.63
C LYS A 196 -1.81 -4.15 -15.41
N ASP A 197 -2.26 -3.31 -16.35
CA ASP A 197 -1.41 -2.58 -17.30
C ASP A 197 -1.30 -1.08 -16.91
N ALA A 198 -1.96 -0.67 -15.81
CA ALA A 198 -2.06 0.68 -15.28
C ALA A 198 -0.83 1.13 -14.45
#